data_AF-A0A9D7RZD8-F1
#
_entry.id   AF-A0A9D7RZD8-F1
#
_cell.length_a   1.000
_cell.length_b   1.000
_cell.length_c   1.000
_cell.angle_alpha   90.00
_cell.angle_beta   90.00
_cell.angle_gamma   90.00
#
_symmetry.space_group_name_H-M   'P 1'
#
loop_
_entity.id
_entity.type
_entity.pdbx_description
1 polymer ?
#
loop_
_entity_poly.entity_id
_entity_poly.type
_entity_poly.pdbx_seq_one_letter_code
_entity_poly.pdbx_strand_id
1 'polypeptide(L)'
;MNRLHSVQRLVLLSVAAALTLAACDTVEFQSPPSEPLAACDPALVGDWRAEDFRREPGEGMLYLRITENCERWYSVGIERDEQGHPVADVDDLEEEMELGFAHSGKQAFIVARDRPDPAQESSPEDKPNGYTLIAFDRDEANIILRQIDLKAVAHLIVDDVVPGWIEKRDRRPDGSGNGYASGFWVYVFGSAEETSALLDAHPLLDAPWMRLLPVEASDSEDIDGWLAGADKVKTSTFEAKDKP
;
A
#
# COMPACT_ATOMS: atom_id res chain seq x y z
N MET A 1 -25.70 28.41 -6.42
CA MET A 1 -25.98 27.61 -7.64
C MET A 1 -24.66 27.32 -8.34
N ASN A 2 -23.96 26.19 -8.23
CA ASN A 2 -23.96 25.01 -7.37
C ASN A 2 -22.47 24.52 -7.32
N ARG A 3 -21.57 25.22 -6.63
CA ARG A 3 -20.84 24.81 -5.40
C ARG A 3 -21.06 23.39 -4.79
N LEU A 4 -21.27 22.36 -5.61
CA LEU A 4 -21.49 20.98 -5.12
C LEU A 4 -20.78 19.90 -5.96
N HIS A 5 -19.63 20.21 -6.57
CA HIS A 5 -18.79 19.21 -7.25
C HIS A 5 -17.39 19.08 -6.62
N SER A 6 -17.14 19.77 -5.50
CA SER A 6 -15.81 19.86 -4.86
C SER A 6 -15.73 19.14 -3.50
N VAL A 7 -16.84 18.60 -3.00
CA VAL A 7 -16.93 18.03 -1.64
C VAL A 7 -17.38 16.55 -1.65
N GLN A 8 -17.72 16.02 -2.81
CA GLN A 8 -18.18 14.63 -2.99
C GLN A 8 -17.09 13.71 -3.57
N ARG A 9 -15.86 14.22 -3.75
CA ARG A 9 -14.66 13.46 -4.11
C ARG A 9 -13.74 13.17 -2.91
N LEU A 10 -14.22 13.41 -1.69
CA LEU A 10 -13.41 13.27 -0.48
C LEU A 10 -13.48 11.89 0.18
N VAL A 11 -14.06 10.90 -0.51
CA VAL A 11 -14.11 9.49 -0.09
C VAL A 11 -13.56 8.60 -1.22
N LEU A 12 -12.63 9.14 -2.02
CA LEU A 12 -11.97 8.50 -3.17
C LEU A 12 -10.55 8.01 -2.82
N LEU A 13 -10.36 7.57 -1.57
CA LEU A 13 -9.08 7.15 -1.02
C LEU A 13 -9.33 6.06 0.02
N SER A 14 -9.49 4.81 -0.40
CA SER A 14 -9.53 3.70 0.56
C SER A 14 -8.79 2.43 0.18
N VAL A 15 -8.22 2.29 -1.02
CA VAL A 15 -7.43 1.09 -1.39
C VAL A 15 -6.06 1.45 -1.95
N ALA A 16 -5.99 2.39 -2.89
CA ALA A 16 -4.82 3.26 -2.98
C ALA A 16 -4.51 3.78 -1.58
N ALA A 17 -5.51 4.05 -0.73
CA ALA A 17 -5.34 4.51 0.64
C ALA A 17 -5.24 3.43 1.73
N ALA A 18 -5.38 2.14 1.47
CA ALA A 18 -4.78 1.17 2.41
C ALA A 18 -3.24 1.16 2.27
N LEU A 19 -2.75 1.51 1.07
CA LEU A 19 -1.34 1.71 0.73
C LEU A 19 -0.89 3.20 0.80
N THR A 20 -1.82 4.17 0.80
CA THR A 20 -1.58 5.64 0.84
C THR A 20 -2.22 6.36 2.04
N LEU A 21 -3.08 5.72 2.86
CA LEU A 21 -3.28 6.10 4.28
C LEU A 21 -2.13 5.53 5.13
N ALA A 22 -1.34 4.60 4.60
CA ALA A 22 0.02 4.38 5.10
C ALA A 22 0.90 5.63 4.89
N ALA A 23 0.61 6.51 3.93
CA ALA A 23 1.37 7.76 3.76
C ALA A 23 1.14 8.81 4.88
N CYS A 24 0.21 8.58 5.81
CA CYS A 24 0.10 9.42 7.01
C CYS A 24 0.98 8.90 8.15
N ASP A 25 1.04 7.58 8.35
CA ASP A 25 1.76 6.90 9.42
C ASP A 25 2.43 5.62 8.90
N THR A 26 3.69 5.70 8.43
CA THR A 26 4.44 4.53 7.91
C THR A 26 5.91 4.56 8.33
N VAL A 27 6.51 3.36 8.32
CA VAL A 27 7.96 3.16 8.40
C VAL A 27 8.47 2.81 7.00
N GLU A 28 9.39 3.64 6.51
CA GLU A 28 10.13 3.38 5.29
C GLU A 28 11.59 3.06 5.61
N PHE A 29 12.19 2.20 4.79
CA PHE A 29 13.58 1.80 4.89
C PHE A 29 14.33 2.24 3.65
N GLN A 30 15.55 2.73 3.83
CA GLN A 30 16.42 3.08 2.71
C GLN A 30 16.67 1.89 1.78
N SER A 31 16.82 0.69 2.34
CA SER A 31 17.01 -0.56 1.62
C SER A 31 16.09 -1.64 2.19
N PRO A 32 15.58 -2.57 1.36
CA PRO A 32 14.88 -3.76 1.84
C PRO A 32 15.85 -4.73 2.55
N PRO A 33 15.37 -5.73 3.31
CA PRO A 33 16.24 -6.65 4.06
C PRO A 33 17.05 -7.65 3.20
N SER A 34 16.87 -7.61 1.88
CA SER A 34 17.67 -8.39 0.94
C SER A 34 17.65 -7.73 -0.44
N GLU A 35 18.80 -7.73 -1.12
CA GLU A 35 18.94 -7.30 -2.51
C GLU A 35 19.70 -8.37 -3.33
N PRO A 36 19.37 -8.57 -4.63
CA PRO A 36 18.23 -7.99 -5.34
C PRO A 36 16.89 -8.51 -4.79
N LEU A 37 15.81 -7.74 -4.99
CA LEU A 37 14.46 -8.20 -4.68
C LEU A 37 14.13 -9.44 -5.51
N ALA A 38 13.49 -10.42 -4.89
CA ALA A 38 12.89 -11.52 -5.63
C ALA A 38 11.67 -10.98 -6.40
N ALA A 39 11.55 -11.40 -7.66
CA ALA A 39 10.48 -10.93 -8.54
C ALA A 39 9.11 -11.51 -8.18
N CYS A 40 9.06 -12.71 -7.60
CA CYS A 40 7.81 -13.37 -7.26
C CYS A 40 7.92 -14.29 -6.06
N ASP A 41 6.90 -14.27 -5.21
CA ASP A 41 6.61 -15.32 -4.24
C ASP A 41 5.35 -16.09 -4.67
N PRO A 42 5.47 -17.37 -5.10
CA PRO A 42 4.34 -18.17 -5.54
C PRO A 42 3.24 -18.35 -4.49
N ALA A 43 3.52 -18.12 -3.21
CA ALA A 43 2.52 -18.22 -2.16
C ALA A 43 1.44 -17.13 -2.29
N LEU A 44 1.77 -15.99 -2.90
CA LEU A 44 0.89 -14.84 -3.07
C LEU A 44 0.17 -14.82 -4.43
N VAL A 45 0.59 -15.64 -5.40
CA VAL A 45 -0.07 -15.73 -6.71
C VAL A 45 -1.50 -16.26 -6.54
N GLY A 46 -2.46 -15.55 -7.14
CA GLY A 46 -3.88 -15.90 -7.12
C GLY A 46 -4.77 -14.71 -6.82
N ASP A 47 -6.05 -15.04 -6.60
CA ASP A 47 -7.10 -14.08 -6.27
C ASP A 47 -7.46 -14.19 -4.80
N TRP A 48 -7.47 -13.05 -4.14
CA TRP A 48 -7.64 -12.93 -2.71
C TRP A 48 -8.74 -11.94 -2.37
N ARG A 49 -9.63 -12.30 -1.45
CA ARG A 49 -10.45 -11.33 -0.74
C ARG A 49 -9.66 -10.79 0.44
N ALA A 50 -9.48 -9.47 0.48
CA ALA A 50 -8.78 -8.80 1.56
C ALA A 50 -9.78 -8.39 2.66
N GLU A 51 -9.56 -8.88 3.86
CA GLU A 51 -10.26 -8.46 5.07
C GLU A 51 -9.33 -7.56 5.89
N ASP A 52 -9.65 -6.27 5.98
CA ASP A 52 -8.95 -5.32 6.85
C ASP A 52 -9.58 -5.34 8.25
N PHE A 53 -8.80 -5.75 9.25
CA PHE A 53 -9.24 -5.85 10.65
C PHE A 53 -9.39 -4.49 11.34
N ARG A 54 -8.88 -3.42 10.73
CA ARG A 54 -9.00 -2.05 11.23
C ARG A 54 -10.24 -1.34 10.70
N ARG A 55 -10.88 -1.89 9.66
CA ARG A 55 -12.03 -1.28 8.97
C ARG A 55 -13.35 -1.63 9.67
N GLU A 56 -14.29 -0.68 9.67
CA GLU A 56 -15.63 -0.94 10.23
C GLU A 56 -16.42 -1.93 9.35
N PRO A 57 -17.24 -2.82 9.96
CA PRO A 57 -18.04 -3.77 9.19
C PRO A 57 -19.02 -3.06 8.24
N GLY A 58 -18.98 -3.43 6.95
CA GLY A 58 -19.94 -2.97 5.93
C GLY A 58 -19.38 -1.99 4.89
N GLU A 59 -18.11 -1.62 4.99
CA GLU A 59 -17.44 -0.81 3.97
C GLU A 59 -16.89 -1.66 2.82
N GLY A 60 -17.70 -1.82 1.76
CA GLY A 60 -17.28 -2.40 0.47
C GLY A 60 -16.71 -3.82 0.54
N MET A 61 -16.22 -4.31 -0.61
CA MET A 61 -15.39 -5.52 -0.67
C MET A 61 -14.08 -5.15 -1.35
N LEU A 62 -12.98 -5.73 -0.88
CA LEU A 62 -11.67 -5.54 -1.48
C LEU A 62 -11.12 -6.88 -1.95
N TYR A 63 -10.65 -6.92 -3.18
CA TYR A 63 -9.93 -8.03 -3.75
C TYR A 63 -8.51 -7.62 -4.17
N LEU A 64 -7.59 -8.57 -4.10
CA LEU A 64 -6.23 -8.46 -4.60
C LEU A 64 -6.01 -9.61 -5.59
N ARG A 65 -5.64 -9.29 -6.83
CA ARG A 65 -5.18 -10.27 -7.80
C ARG A 65 -3.69 -10.10 -8.02
N ILE A 66 -2.96 -11.20 -7.89
CA ILE A 66 -1.55 -11.29 -8.26
C ILE A 66 -1.45 -12.33 -9.35
N THR A 67 -1.11 -11.90 -10.56
CA THR A 67 -1.07 -12.79 -11.72
C THR A 67 0.07 -13.80 -11.62
N GLU A 68 0.07 -14.77 -12.53
CA GLU A 68 1.18 -15.69 -12.69
C GLU A 68 2.52 -14.94 -12.81
N ASN A 69 3.56 -15.51 -12.21
CA ASN A 69 4.91 -14.92 -12.10
C ASN A 69 4.96 -13.54 -11.42
N CYS A 70 3.89 -13.11 -10.74
CA CYS A 70 3.77 -11.82 -10.08
C CYS A 70 3.97 -10.62 -11.04
N GLU A 71 3.68 -10.79 -12.33
CA GLU A 71 3.90 -9.76 -13.35
C GLU A 71 2.98 -8.53 -13.17
N ARG A 72 1.78 -8.73 -12.63
CA ARG A 72 0.77 -7.71 -12.46
C ARG A 72 0.03 -7.92 -11.15
N TRP A 73 -0.22 -6.80 -10.47
CA TRP A 73 -0.93 -6.76 -9.20
C TRP A 73 -2.09 -5.80 -9.36
N TYR A 74 -3.30 -6.28 -9.11
CA TYR A 74 -4.50 -5.47 -9.17
C TYR A 74 -5.18 -5.43 -7.82
N SER A 75 -5.57 -4.25 -7.39
CA SER A 75 -6.54 -4.10 -6.31
C SER A 75 -7.90 -3.77 -6.89
N VAL A 76 -8.95 -4.44 -6.41
CA VAL A 76 -10.32 -4.23 -6.87
C VAL A 76 -11.21 -3.92 -5.68
N GLY A 77 -11.60 -2.65 -5.56
CA GLY A 77 -12.57 -2.19 -4.58
C GLY A 77 -13.98 -2.22 -5.15
N ILE A 78 -14.93 -2.85 -4.44
CA ILE A 78 -16.34 -2.85 -4.80
C ILE A 78 -17.10 -1.91 -3.86
N GLU A 79 -17.59 -0.82 -4.41
CA GLU A 79 -18.43 0.15 -3.72
C GLU A 79 -19.83 0.18 -4.32
N ARG A 80 -20.75 0.91 -3.68
CA ARG A 80 -22.09 1.13 -4.23
C ARG A 80 -22.21 2.54 -4.78
N ASP A 81 -22.72 2.68 -6.00
CA ASP A 81 -23.06 3.98 -6.56
C ASP A 81 -24.24 4.65 -5.81
N GLU A 82 -24.59 5.88 -6.19
CA GLU A 82 -25.72 6.60 -5.59
C GLU A 82 -27.08 5.89 -5.79
N GLN A 83 -27.16 4.94 -6.72
CA GLN A 83 -28.33 4.11 -7.00
C GLN A 83 -28.28 2.74 -6.29
N GLY A 84 -27.20 2.46 -5.55
CA GLY A 84 -26.98 1.23 -4.80
C GLY A 84 -26.39 0.07 -5.59
N HIS A 85 -26.03 0.26 -6.87
CA HIS A 85 -25.41 -0.79 -7.68
C HIS A 85 -23.92 -0.95 -7.35
N PRO A 86 -23.38 -2.19 -7.37
CA PRO A 86 -21.95 -2.40 -7.20
C PRO A 86 -21.19 -1.79 -8.38
N VAL A 87 -20.19 -0.97 -8.08
CA VAL A 87 -19.22 -0.42 -9.04
C VAL A 87 -17.84 -0.85 -8.58
N ALA A 88 -17.10 -1.46 -9.50
CA ALA A 88 -15.72 -1.85 -9.27
C ALA A 88 -14.79 -0.68 -9.59
N ASP A 89 -13.91 -0.37 -8.66
CA ASP A 89 -12.74 0.47 -8.84
C ASP A 89 -11.51 -0.43 -8.94
N VAL A 90 -10.74 -0.28 -10.01
CA VAL A 90 -9.65 -1.20 -10.36
C VAL A 90 -8.36 -0.40 -10.48
N ASP A 91 -7.42 -0.70 -9.58
CA ASP A 91 -6.08 -0.11 -9.59
C ASP A 91 -5.06 -1.17 -9.99
N ASP A 92 -4.19 -0.80 -10.93
CA ASP A 92 -3.00 -1.56 -11.30
C ASP A 92 -1.81 -1.05 -10.50
N LEU A 93 -1.42 -1.83 -9.50
CA LEU A 93 -0.44 -1.40 -8.50
C LEU A 93 0.97 -1.22 -9.09
N GLU A 94 1.29 -1.91 -10.19
CA GLU A 94 2.58 -1.81 -10.88
C GLU A 94 2.71 -0.55 -11.75
N GLU A 95 1.62 0.19 -12.01
CA GLU A 95 1.71 1.51 -12.66
C GLU A 95 2.26 2.58 -11.71
N GLU A 96 1.97 2.45 -10.41
CA GLU A 96 2.26 3.48 -9.39
C GLU A 96 3.38 3.06 -8.43
N MET A 97 3.59 1.76 -8.22
CA MET A 97 4.58 1.25 -7.28
C MET A 97 5.58 0.31 -7.95
N GLU A 98 6.78 0.27 -7.39
CA GLU A 98 7.73 -0.80 -7.56
C GLU A 98 7.46 -1.84 -6.47
N LEU A 99 7.09 -3.04 -6.86
CA LEU A 99 6.82 -4.15 -5.96
C LEU A 99 7.89 -5.23 -6.10
N GLY A 100 8.14 -5.94 -5.00
CA GLY A 100 9.01 -7.10 -4.99
C GLY A 100 8.99 -7.82 -3.66
N PHE A 101 9.89 -8.79 -3.52
CA PHE A 101 9.93 -9.65 -2.35
C PHE A 101 11.31 -9.66 -1.71
N ALA A 102 11.34 -9.60 -0.38
CA ALA A 102 12.56 -9.67 0.40
C ALA A 102 12.37 -10.58 1.61
N HIS A 103 13.49 -11.08 2.15
CA HIS A 103 13.49 -11.95 3.32
C HIS A 103 14.52 -11.48 4.33
N SER A 104 14.16 -11.55 5.62
CA SER A 104 15.12 -11.61 6.71
C SER A 104 15.34 -13.06 7.14
N GLY A 105 16.15 -13.31 8.16
CA GLY A 105 16.29 -14.65 8.74
C GLY A 105 15.00 -15.19 9.36
N LYS A 106 14.01 -14.32 9.64
CA LYS A 106 12.77 -14.66 10.35
C LYS A 106 11.48 -14.47 9.56
N GLN A 107 11.47 -13.58 8.57
CA GLN A 107 10.24 -13.07 7.98
C GLN A 107 10.37 -12.84 6.47
N ALA A 108 9.30 -13.14 5.74
CA ALA A 108 9.12 -12.76 4.35
C ALA A 108 8.34 -11.43 4.26
N PHE A 109 8.73 -10.58 3.32
CA PHE A 109 8.16 -9.25 3.12
C PHE A 109 7.75 -9.02 1.67
N ILE A 110 6.56 -8.45 1.49
CA ILE A 110 6.25 -7.66 0.31
C ILE A 110 6.95 -6.33 0.50
N VAL A 111 7.73 -5.94 -0.51
CA VAL A 111 8.46 -4.68 -0.56
C VAL A 111 7.76 -3.79 -1.57
N ALA A 112 7.40 -2.59 -1.15
CA ALA A 112 6.75 -1.60 -2.00
C ALA A 112 7.45 -0.26 -1.90
N ARG A 113 7.56 0.46 -3.01
CA ARG A 113 8.03 1.85 -3.08
C ARG A 113 7.27 2.57 -4.17
N ASP A 114 6.96 3.84 -3.98
CA ASP A 114 6.36 4.66 -5.03
C ASP A 114 7.32 4.81 -6.20
N ARG A 115 6.80 4.61 -7.43
CA ARG A 115 7.56 4.92 -8.63
C ARG A 115 7.76 6.43 -8.72
N PRO A 116 8.94 6.91 -9.12
CA PRO A 116 9.16 8.33 -9.30
C PRO A 116 8.14 8.93 -10.29
N ASP A 117 7.47 10.01 -9.90
CA ASP A 117 6.60 10.75 -10.82
C ASP A 117 7.47 11.57 -11.79
N PRO A 118 7.51 11.24 -13.10
CA PRO A 118 8.32 11.97 -14.07
C PRO A 118 7.90 13.44 -14.21
N ALA A 119 6.69 13.82 -13.80
CA ALA A 119 6.25 15.21 -13.78
C ALA A 119 6.78 16.01 -12.59
N GLN A 120 7.29 15.34 -11.54
CA GLN A 120 7.79 15.96 -10.31
C GLN A 120 9.31 15.83 -10.11
N GLU A 121 10.04 15.18 -11.01
CA GLU A 121 11.51 15.00 -10.98
C GLU A 121 12.34 16.27 -10.74
N SER A 122 11.77 17.47 -10.95
CA SER A 122 12.46 18.75 -10.80
C SER A 122 12.21 19.50 -9.49
N SER A 123 11.33 18.98 -8.63
CA SER A 123 11.16 19.52 -7.27
C SER A 123 12.09 18.76 -6.34
N PRO A 124 12.95 19.43 -5.54
CA PRO A 124 13.66 18.73 -4.49
C PRO A 124 12.63 18.08 -3.58
N GLU A 125 12.60 16.75 -3.54
CA GLU A 125 11.78 16.04 -2.57
C GLU A 125 12.29 16.43 -1.18
N ASP A 126 11.42 17.05 -0.38
CA ASP A 126 11.74 17.38 1.03
C ASP A 126 11.93 16.10 1.87
N LYS A 127 11.56 14.93 1.33
CA LYS A 127 11.56 13.64 2.02
C LYS A 127 12.27 12.56 1.18
N PRO A 128 13.15 11.75 1.79
CA PRO A 128 13.62 10.51 1.20
C PRO A 128 12.46 9.58 0.80
N ASN A 129 12.51 9.01 -0.41
CA ASN A 129 11.61 7.95 -0.86
C ASN A 129 12.23 6.58 -0.53
N GLY A 130 11.63 5.85 0.41
CA GLY A 130 12.09 4.55 0.86
C GLY A 130 11.15 3.40 0.56
N TYR A 131 11.56 2.20 0.97
CA TYR A 131 10.79 0.98 0.83
C TYR A 131 9.90 0.76 2.05
N THR A 132 8.61 0.61 1.82
CA THR A 132 7.68 0.07 2.81
C THR A 132 7.76 -1.45 2.83
N LEU A 133 7.77 -2.04 4.02
CA LEU A 133 7.83 -3.48 4.22
C LEU A 133 6.51 -3.98 4.83
N ILE A 134 5.88 -4.94 4.16
CA ILE A 134 4.69 -5.63 4.66
C ILE A 134 5.08 -7.08 4.92
N ALA A 135 5.18 -7.45 6.18
CA ALA A 135 5.43 -8.83 6.56
C ALA A 135 4.21 -9.69 6.23
N PHE A 136 4.44 -10.85 5.64
CA PHE A 136 3.37 -11.81 5.35
C PHE A 136 3.73 -13.21 5.84
N ASP A 137 2.74 -13.89 6.40
CA ASP A 137 2.83 -15.30 6.76
C ASP A 137 1.64 -16.05 6.15
N ARG A 138 1.88 -17.30 5.75
CA ARG A 138 0.81 -18.19 5.30
C ARG A 138 0.29 -19.02 6.47
N ASP A 139 -1.02 -18.97 6.68
CA ASP A 139 -1.74 -19.76 7.68
C ASP A 139 -2.77 -20.66 6.97
N GLU A 140 -2.44 -21.94 6.84
CA GLU A 140 -3.21 -22.92 6.06
C GLU A 140 -3.49 -22.45 4.62
N ALA A 141 -4.70 -21.91 4.40
CA ALA A 141 -5.18 -21.41 3.12
C ALA A 141 -5.11 -19.87 2.99
N ASN A 142 -4.81 -19.16 4.06
CA ASN A 142 -4.90 -17.70 4.14
C ASN A 142 -3.50 -17.07 4.22
N ILE A 143 -3.42 -15.78 3.94
CA ILE A 143 -2.20 -14.98 4.15
C ILE A 143 -2.52 -13.89 5.16
N ILE A 144 -1.66 -13.75 6.16
CA ILE A 144 -1.79 -12.75 7.21
C ILE A 144 -0.74 -11.67 6.96
N LEU A 145 -1.18 -10.42 6.88
CA LEU A 145 -0.32 -9.27 6.66
C LEU A 145 -0.11 -8.49 7.96
N ARG A 146 1.13 -8.10 8.21
CA ARG A 146 1.57 -7.25 9.33
C ARG A 146 2.36 -6.07 8.80
N GLN A 147 2.18 -4.91 9.41
CA GLN A 147 3.01 -3.73 9.17
C GLN A 147 4.15 -3.70 10.17
N ILE A 148 5.17 -2.90 9.86
CA ILE A 148 6.18 -2.53 10.83
C ILE A 148 5.56 -1.60 11.88
N ASP A 149 5.81 -1.86 13.16
CA ASP A 149 5.38 -1.03 14.28
C ASP A 149 6.15 0.31 14.26
N LEU A 150 5.45 1.32 13.79
CA LEU A 150 5.89 2.71 13.70
C LEU A 150 6.46 3.26 15.01
N LYS A 151 5.81 2.96 16.13
CA LYS A 151 6.24 3.47 17.43
C LYS A 151 7.48 2.74 17.91
N ALA A 152 7.54 1.42 17.72
CA ALA A 152 8.71 0.64 18.08
C ALA A 152 9.95 1.12 17.32
N VAL A 153 9.85 1.33 16.01
CA VAL A 153 10.97 1.84 15.20
C VAL A 153 11.33 3.28 15.55
N ALA A 154 10.34 4.15 15.77
CA ALA A 154 10.59 5.51 16.23
C ALA A 154 11.39 5.54 17.55
N HIS A 155 11.08 4.65 18.49
CA HIS A 155 11.84 4.52 19.73
C HIS A 155 13.30 4.11 19.49
N LEU A 156 13.57 3.16 18.57
CA LEU A 156 14.94 2.77 18.25
C LEU A 156 15.77 3.93 17.69
N ILE A 157 15.16 4.84 16.93
CA ILE A 157 15.85 6.04 16.43
C ILE A 157 16.05 7.07 17.55
N VAL A 158 15.02 7.35 18.34
CA VAL A 158 15.10 8.31 19.47
C VAL A 158 16.14 7.88 20.51
N ASP A 159 16.25 6.57 20.73
CA ASP A 159 17.18 5.97 21.69
C ASP A 159 18.60 5.78 21.10
N ASP A 160 18.88 6.29 19.90
CA ASP A 160 20.17 6.24 19.19
C ASP A 160 20.67 4.80 18.92
N VAL A 161 19.73 3.85 18.76
CA VAL A 161 20.03 2.44 18.46
C VAL A 161 20.19 2.23 16.97
N VAL A 162 19.38 2.91 16.15
CA VAL A 162 19.45 2.85 14.68
C VAL A 162 19.43 4.25 14.08
N PRO A 163 20.17 4.50 12.98
CA PRO A 163 20.11 5.77 12.29
C PRO A 163 18.77 5.92 11.57
N GLY A 164 18.12 7.08 11.73
CA GLY A 164 16.88 7.36 11.03
C GLY A 164 16.42 8.80 11.14
N TRP A 165 15.31 9.09 10.46
CA TRP A 165 14.60 10.36 10.49
C TRP A 165 13.19 10.10 11.01
N ILE A 166 12.73 10.93 11.96
CA ILE A 166 11.33 10.97 12.37
C ILE A 166 10.71 12.32 12.01
N GLU A 167 9.61 12.31 11.28
CA GLU A 167 8.82 13.50 10.99
C GLU A 167 7.44 13.40 11.62
N LYS A 168 7.10 14.37 12.48
CA LYS A 168 5.77 14.50 13.06
C LYS A 168 5.18 15.86 12.70
N ARG A 169 4.06 15.86 11.99
CA ARG A 169 3.27 17.06 11.71
C ARG A 169 1.91 16.89 12.37
N ASP A 170 1.73 17.33 13.62
CA ASP A 170 0.42 17.28 14.32
C ASP A 170 -0.15 18.67 14.64
N ARG A 171 0.71 19.70 14.63
CA ARG A 171 0.36 21.09 14.94
C ARG A 171 0.99 22.05 13.95
N ARG A 172 0.32 23.19 13.75
CA ARG A 172 0.91 24.34 13.07
C ARG A 172 2.00 24.98 13.94
N PRO A 173 2.86 25.86 13.38
CA PRO A 173 3.86 26.59 14.15
C PRO A 173 3.30 27.42 15.33
N ASP A 174 2.01 27.78 15.28
CA ASP A 174 1.30 28.50 16.35
C ASP A 174 0.73 27.58 17.45
N GLY A 175 0.98 26.27 17.37
CA GLY A 175 0.49 25.26 18.32
C GLY A 175 -0.97 24.85 18.13
N SER A 176 -1.70 25.44 17.17
CA SER A 176 -3.05 24.99 16.83
C SER A 176 -3.05 23.62 16.14
N GLY A 177 -4.07 22.81 16.42
CA GLY A 177 -4.24 21.52 15.75
C GLY A 177 -4.36 21.69 14.24
N ASN A 178 -3.63 20.88 13.48
CA ASN A 178 -3.74 20.87 12.03
C ASN A 178 -4.87 19.90 11.62
N GLY A 179 -6.10 20.41 11.48
CA GLY A 179 -7.28 19.59 11.16
C GLY A 179 -7.31 18.93 9.77
N TYR A 180 -6.24 19.06 8.98
CA TYR A 180 -6.17 18.57 7.60
C TYR A 180 -4.97 17.64 7.30
N ALA A 181 -4.01 17.49 8.22
CA ALA A 181 -2.89 16.54 8.07
C ALA A 181 -2.17 16.41 9.41
N SER A 182 -2.57 15.41 10.20
CA SER A 182 -1.67 14.82 11.20
C SER A 182 -0.90 13.70 10.50
N GLY A 183 0.42 13.74 10.50
CA GLY A 183 1.24 12.65 9.96
C GLY A 183 2.43 12.35 10.85
N PHE A 184 2.73 11.07 11.03
CA PHE A 184 3.88 10.57 11.77
C PHE A 184 4.65 9.57 10.91
N TRP A 185 5.74 10.04 10.32
CA TRP A 185 6.54 9.25 9.39
C TRP A 185 7.90 8.92 9.99
N VAL A 186 8.37 7.70 9.73
CA VAL A 186 9.67 7.21 10.19
C VAL A 186 10.44 6.66 9.00
N TYR A 187 11.68 7.09 8.85
CA TYR A 187 12.60 6.60 7.83
C TYR A 187 13.85 6.03 8.47
N VAL A 188 14.20 4.80 8.12
CA VAL A 188 15.36 4.10 8.65
C VAL A 188 16.48 4.12 7.60
N PHE A 189 17.65 4.62 7.99
CA PHE A 189 18.85 4.55 7.14
C PHE A 189 19.53 3.20 7.31
N GLY A 190 20.15 2.71 6.24
CA GLY A 190 20.95 1.49 6.29
C GLY A 190 20.97 0.73 4.98
N SER A 191 21.94 -0.17 4.87
CA SER A 191 22.03 -1.17 3.81
C SER A 191 21.02 -2.30 4.01
N ALA A 192 20.92 -3.19 3.02
CA ALA A 192 20.08 -4.38 3.13
C ALA A 192 20.48 -5.28 4.32
N GLU A 193 21.78 -5.46 4.56
CA GLU A 193 22.31 -6.26 5.65
C GLU A 193 21.97 -5.67 7.03
N GLU A 194 22.07 -4.35 7.16
CA GLU A 194 21.71 -3.63 8.38
C GLU A 194 20.19 -3.67 8.64
N THR A 195 19.38 -3.51 7.60
CA THR A 195 17.92 -3.64 7.69
C THR A 195 17.51 -5.06 8.09
N SER A 196 18.13 -6.07 7.50
CA SER A 196 17.90 -7.48 7.85
C SER A 196 18.26 -7.75 9.32
N ALA A 197 19.43 -7.29 9.76
CA ALA A 197 19.88 -7.44 11.14
C ALA A 197 18.97 -6.74 12.15
N LEU A 198 18.46 -5.55 11.82
CA LEU A 198 17.48 -4.81 12.62
C LEU A 198 16.18 -5.60 12.80
N LEU A 199 15.58 -6.06 11.69
CA LEU A 199 14.34 -6.83 11.71
C LEU A 199 14.49 -8.17 12.44
N ASP A 200 15.68 -8.78 12.37
CA ASP A 200 15.96 -10.02 13.08
C ASP A 200 16.28 -9.80 14.58
N ALA A 201 16.85 -8.66 14.95
CA ALA A 201 17.21 -8.37 16.35
C ALA A 201 16.02 -7.89 17.19
N HIS A 202 15.03 -7.23 16.57
CA HIS A 202 13.95 -6.55 17.27
C HIS A 202 12.56 -7.05 16.82
N PRO A 203 11.59 -7.24 17.75
CA PRO A 203 10.22 -7.58 17.38
C PRO A 203 9.49 -6.32 16.88
N LEU A 204 9.63 -6.04 15.58
CA LEU A 204 9.14 -4.80 14.95
C LEU A 204 7.84 -4.97 14.17
N LEU A 205 7.17 -6.12 14.26
CA LEU A 205 5.88 -6.33 13.59
C LEU A 205 4.73 -5.95 14.54
N ASP A 206 3.79 -5.17 14.05
CA ASP A 206 2.54 -4.90 14.76
C ASP A 206 1.59 -6.13 14.70
N ALA A 207 0.45 -6.04 15.38
CA ALA A 207 -0.63 -6.99 15.24
C ALA A 207 -1.06 -7.14 13.77
N PRO A 208 -1.56 -8.33 13.37
CA PRO A 208 -2.20 -8.50 12.07
C PRO A 208 -3.21 -7.41 11.79
N TRP A 209 -3.10 -6.76 10.63
CA TRP A 209 -4.03 -5.72 10.20
C TRP A 209 -4.90 -6.17 9.03
N MET A 210 -4.41 -7.13 8.23
CA MET A 210 -5.16 -7.64 7.08
C MET A 210 -4.97 -9.14 6.95
N ARG A 211 -6.02 -9.79 6.44
CA ARG A 211 -6.01 -11.19 6.04
C ARG A 211 -6.49 -11.32 4.60
N LEU A 212 -5.75 -12.07 3.81
CA LEU A 212 -6.11 -12.48 2.47
C LEU A 212 -6.71 -13.88 2.52
N LEU A 213 -7.95 -13.99 2.05
CA LEU A 213 -8.69 -15.24 1.94
C LEU A 213 -8.75 -15.66 0.47
N PRO A 214 -8.59 -16.94 0.13
CA PRO A 214 -8.78 -17.40 -1.24
C PRO A 214 -10.22 -17.10 -1.67
N VAL A 215 -10.39 -16.68 -2.92
CA VAL A 215 -11.72 -16.46 -3.49
C VAL A 215 -12.28 -17.75 -4.09
N GLU A 216 -13.60 -17.83 -4.18
CA GLU A 216 -14.29 -18.89 -4.91
C GLU A 216 -14.21 -18.64 -6.42
N ALA A 217 -14.40 -19.68 -7.23
CA ALA A 217 -14.32 -19.58 -8.69
C ALA A 217 -15.27 -18.54 -9.28
N SER A 218 -16.47 -18.37 -8.72
CA SER A 218 -17.43 -17.35 -9.17
C SER A 218 -16.92 -15.92 -8.99
N ASP A 219 -16.24 -15.66 -7.87
CA ASP A 219 -15.70 -14.34 -7.57
C ASP A 219 -14.50 -14.04 -8.47
N SER A 220 -13.71 -15.06 -8.82
CA SER A 220 -12.60 -14.94 -9.77
C SER A 220 -13.09 -14.57 -11.18
N GLU A 221 -14.21 -15.16 -11.63
CA GLU A 221 -14.85 -14.80 -12.90
C GLU A 221 -15.38 -13.35 -12.90
N ASP A 222 -15.92 -12.88 -11.77
CA ASP A 222 -16.35 -11.48 -11.62
C ASP A 222 -15.14 -10.51 -11.68
N ILE A 223 -14.01 -10.87 -11.04
CA ILE A 223 -12.76 -10.10 -11.12
C ILE A 223 -12.27 -10.00 -12.55
N ASP A 224 -12.26 -11.10 -13.32
CA ASP A 224 -11.92 -11.08 -14.75
C ASP A 224 -12.78 -10.06 -15.52
N GLY A 225 -14.09 -10.05 -15.23
CA GLY A 225 -15.03 -9.10 -15.81
C GLY A 225 -14.72 -7.64 -15.49
N TRP A 226 -14.35 -7.34 -14.24
CA TRP A 226 -13.99 -5.99 -13.80
C TRP A 226 -12.69 -5.50 -14.43
N LEU A 227 -11.64 -6.34 -14.46
CA LEU A 227 -10.36 -5.97 -15.08
C LEU A 227 -10.51 -5.72 -16.58
N ALA A 228 -11.23 -6.60 -17.29
CA ALA A 228 -11.51 -6.42 -18.71
C ALA A 228 -12.37 -5.18 -19.01
N GLY A 229 -13.16 -4.72 -18.04
CA GLY A 229 -13.92 -3.47 -18.11
C GLY A 229 -13.02 -2.24 -17.95
N ALA A 230 -12.10 -2.26 -17.00
CA ALA A 230 -11.18 -1.16 -16.71
C ALA A 230 -10.25 -0.84 -17.91
N ASP A 231 -9.71 -1.86 -18.56
CA ASP A 231 -8.86 -1.70 -19.75
C ASP A 231 -9.57 -0.99 -20.91
N LYS A 232 -10.86 -1.24 -21.09
CA LYS A 232 -11.68 -0.59 -22.13
C LYS A 232 -11.88 0.90 -21.83
N VAL A 233 -12.04 1.26 -20.56
CA VAL A 233 -12.20 2.66 -20.14
C VAL A 233 -10.90 3.43 -20.35
N LYS A 234 -9.74 2.87 -19.95
CA LYS A 234 -8.41 3.47 -20.22
C LYS A 234 -8.19 3.70 -21.73
N THR A 235 -8.55 2.72 -22.57
CA THR A 235 -8.39 2.80 -24.04
C THR A 235 -9.31 3.86 -24.68
N SER A 236 -10.58 3.92 -24.28
CA SER A 236 -11.55 4.89 -24.82
C SER A 236 -11.26 6.35 -24.43
N THR A 237 -10.65 6.56 -23.26
CA THR A 237 -10.25 7.89 -22.78
C THR A 237 -9.07 8.45 -23.56
N PHE A 238 -8.17 7.58 -24.05
CA PHE A 238 -7.09 7.95 -24.96
C PHE A 238 -7.61 8.30 -26.36
N GLU A 239 -8.52 7.50 -26.93
CA GLU A 239 -9.10 7.79 -28.26
C GLU A 239 -9.92 9.10 -28.28
N ALA A 240 -10.50 9.52 -27.16
CA ALA A 240 -11.24 10.78 -27.06
C ALA A 240 -10.33 12.02 -26.96
N LYS A 241 -9.07 11.89 -26.53
CA LYS A 241 -8.10 13.00 -26.49
C LYS A 241 -7.43 13.28 -27.85
N ASP A 242 -7.53 12.34 -28.79
CA ASP A 242 -6.91 12.44 -30.13
C ASP A 242 -7.86 12.93 -31.24
N LYS A 243 -9.03 13.50 -30.88
CA LYS A 243 -9.86 14.25 -31.85
C LYS A 243 -9.69 15.76 -31.66
N PRO A 244 -9.26 16.50 -32.70
CA PRO A 244 -9.02 17.94 -32.65
C PRO A 244 -10.29 18.77 -32.46
#